data_AF-A0A4Q5Z6Z2-F1
#
_entry.id   AF-A0A4Q5Z6Z2-F1
#
_cell.length_a   1.000
_cell.length_b   1.000
_cell.length_c   1.000
_cell.angle_alpha   90.00
_cell.angle_beta   90.00
_cell.angle_gamma   90.00
#
_symmetry.space_group_name_H-M   'P 1'
#
loop_
_entity.id
_entity.type
_entity.pdbx_description
1 polymer ?
#
loop_
_entity_poly.entity_id
_entity_poly.type
_entity_poly.pdbx_seq_one_letter_code
_entity_poly.pdbx_strand_id
1 'polypeptide(L)'
;ANTANGGTNIPLRFVLAKRDPSCNVTTGINRINGVTALGGTLGSTYDTWGVDRSNTVNGTNGITDAQLKGIIQWNPSNYYNIWVVNKIDGWSGYVSGGGVVGYAQFAGGPSASDGTVIMEAFNDAGQNTLPHELGHAFNLYHTFQGGCVSAAGCATNGDFVCDTEPHDPPSVACPTGNNPCTNAPWGNANFNIMNYTTCVDRFSAGQNARVKAAIFAGRASLVQSLGGTTIGTESTYTAPVALSGCSTPGSGDPGNDNDLGPSYVKVADMQSFSNGYSLDGDQSYVNRTVASCGQAAVAPAHMTAGQSYPVRVGTGFVPENVRVYIDFNNNGSFNAATEAVFTSAGVVGDSYREHSGNTITIPSTGVVTNTPLRMRVISDWISSAAITPCPTTLQYGQAEDFTVIITNNPLAVSVSDVSAAPAANGISIDVSWNAATEKDIARY
;
A
#
# COMPACT_ATOMS: atom_id res chain seq x y z
N ALA A 1 -4.11 -18.03 12.54
CA ALA A 1 -2.89 -18.34 13.32
C ALA A 1 -3.21 -19.37 14.38
N ASN A 2 -2.29 -20.29 14.66
CA ASN A 2 -2.41 -21.22 15.78
C ASN A 2 -2.02 -20.52 17.10
N THR A 3 -2.93 -19.71 17.63
CA THR A 3 -2.69 -18.95 18.88
C THR A 3 -2.53 -19.86 20.09
N ALA A 4 -3.08 -21.08 20.04
CA ALA A 4 -2.90 -22.09 21.08
C ALA A 4 -1.44 -22.55 21.22
N ASN A 5 -0.69 -22.51 20.12
CA ASN A 5 0.73 -22.84 20.09
C ASN A 5 1.62 -21.58 20.08
N GLY A 6 1.16 -20.44 20.61
CA GLY A 6 1.98 -19.22 20.69
C GLY A 6 2.15 -18.47 19.36
N GLY A 7 1.41 -18.86 18.32
CA GLY A 7 1.38 -18.13 17.06
C GLY A 7 0.65 -16.79 17.15
N THR A 8 1.11 -15.81 16.38
CA THR A 8 0.48 -14.49 16.30
C THR A 8 -0.46 -14.39 15.10
N ASN A 9 -1.65 -13.81 15.32
CA ASN A 9 -2.55 -13.50 14.22
C ASN A 9 -2.05 -12.28 13.43
N ILE A 10 -1.74 -12.49 12.16
CA ILE A 10 -1.48 -11.42 11.21
C ILE A 10 -2.85 -10.89 10.76
N PRO A 11 -3.16 -9.59 10.94
CA PRO A 11 -4.48 -9.04 10.66
C PRO A 11 -4.69 -8.77 9.16
N LEU A 12 -4.36 -9.75 8.33
CA LEU A 12 -4.59 -9.74 6.89
C LEU A 12 -5.72 -10.71 6.55
N ARG A 13 -6.62 -10.27 5.67
CA ARG A 13 -7.67 -11.10 5.10
C ARG A 13 -7.58 -11.04 3.59
N PHE A 14 -7.48 -12.21 2.98
CA PHE A 14 -7.56 -12.36 1.54
C PHE A 14 -9.00 -12.67 1.13
N VAL A 15 -9.42 -12.08 0.03
CA VAL A 15 -10.69 -12.37 -0.62
C VAL A 15 -10.45 -12.50 -2.12
N LEU A 16 -11.10 -13.46 -2.77
CA LEU A 16 -11.11 -13.49 -4.22
C LEU A 16 -11.81 -12.24 -4.73
N ALA A 17 -11.23 -11.65 -5.78
CA ALA A 17 -11.78 -10.47 -6.41
C ALA A 17 -13.23 -10.70 -6.87
N LYS A 18 -14.02 -9.64 -6.82
CA LYS A 18 -15.43 -9.58 -7.24
C LYS A 18 -15.64 -8.71 -8.47
N ARG A 19 -14.61 -7.93 -8.82
CA ARG A 19 -14.52 -7.13 -10.05
C ARG A 19 -13.17 -7.38 -10.73
N ASP A 20 -13.16 -7.38 -12.06
CA ASP A 20 -11.94 -7.42 -12.86
C ASP A 20 -11.43 -5.98 -13.13
N PRO A 21 -10.24 -5.81 -13.74
CA PRO A 21 -9.70 -4.49 -14.08
C PRO A 21 -10.56 -3.66 -15.05
N SER A 22 -11.47 -4.29 -15.79
CA SER A 22 -12.39 -3.65 -16.73
C SER A 22 -13.78 -3.40 -16.11
N CYS A 23 -13.93 -3.59 -14.80
CA CYS A 23 -15.17 -3.40 -14.03
C CYS A 23 -16.29 -4.37 -14.36
N ASN A 24 -15.96 -5.59 -14.76
CA ASN A 24 -16.95 -6.65 -14.87
C ASN A 24 -16.94 -7.52 -13.61
N VAL A 25 -18.08 -8.14 -13.32
CA VAL A 25 -18.17 -9.15 -12.24
C VAL A 25 -17.23 -10.30 -12.57
N THR A 26 -16.46 -10.75 -11.58
CA THR A 26 -15.53 -11.88 -11.71
C THR A 26 -15.61 -12.82 -10.52
N THR A 27 -15.17 -14.05 -10.74
CA THR A 27 -14.92 -15.03 -9.67
C THR A 27 -13.59 -14.80 -8.97
N GLY A 28 -12.72 -13.96 -9.55
CA GLY A 28 -11.35 -13.74 -9.10
C GLY A 28 -10.40 -14.87 -9.49
N ILE A 29 -10.83 -15.78 -10.37
CA ILE A 29 -10.03 -16.92 -10.84
C ILE A 29 -10.06 -16.95 -12.37
N ASN A 30 -8.90 -16.71 -12.98
CA ASN A 30 -8.69 -16.88 -14.41
C ASN A 30 -8.14 -18.28 -14.69
N ARG A 31 -8.71 -19.00 -15.66
CA ARG A 31 -8.22 -20.31 -16.11
C ARG A 31 -7.73 -20.18 -17.53
N ILE A 32 -6.41 -20.20 -17.71
CA ILE A 32 -5.77 -19.97 -19.01
C ILE A 32 -4.94 -21.19 -19.38
N ASN A 33 -5.10 -21.66 -20.63
CA ASN A 33 -4.17 -22.62 -21.20
C ASN A 33 -2.88 -21.88 -21.59
N GLY A 34 -1.85 -21.97 -20.73
CA GLY A 34 -0.59 -21.26 -20.92
C GLY A 34 0.11 -21.59 -22.24
N VAL A 35 0.05 -22.85 -22.69
CA VAL A 35 0.63 -23.29 -23.97
C VAL A 35 0.01 -22.54 -25.15
N THR A 36 -1.32 -22.42 -25.16
CA THR A 36 -2.04 -21.71 -26.21
C THR A 36 -1.82 -20.20 -26.13
N ALA A 37 -1.83 -19.62 -24.92
CA ALA A 37 -1.66 -18.19 -24.72
C ALA A 37 -0.26 -17.69 -25.13
N LEU A 38 0.77 -18.48 -24.87
CA LEU A 38 2.15 -18.16 -25.23
C LEU A 38 2.44 -18.44 -26.71
N GLY A 39 1.88 -19.52 -27.25
CA GLY A 39 2.04 -19.91 -28.65
C GLY A 39 3.47 -20.28 -29.07
N GLY A 40 3.61 -20.92 -30.24
CA GLY A 40 4.90 -21.22 -30.87
C GLY A 40 5.93 -21.89 -29.95
N THR A 41 7.16 -21.38 -29.99
CA THR A 41 8.27 -21.89 -29.18
C THR A 41 8.02 -21.68 -27.68
N LEU A 42 7.47 -20.54 -27.26
CA LEU A 42 7.23 -20.24 -25.85
C LEU A 42 6.21 -21.19 -25.22
N GLY A 43 5.11 -21.48 -25.94
CA GLY A 43 4.13 -22.46 -25.50
C GLY A 43 4.74 -23.86 -25.35
N SER A 44 5.59 -24.27 -26.29
CA SER A 44 6.29 -25.57 -26.25
C SER A 44 7.30 -25.64 -25.09
N THR A 45 8.03 -24.56 -24.82
CA THR A 45 8.94 -24.44 -23.68
C THR A 45 8.17 -24.50 -22.36
N TYR A 46 7.05 -23.79 -22.24
CA TYR A 46 6.21 -23.82 -21.04
C TYR A 46 5.62 -25.21 -20.78
N ASP A 47 5.13 -25.89 -21.81
CA ASP A 47 4.59 -27.26 -21.68
C ASP A 47 5.67 -28.23 -21.17
N THR A 48 6.89 -28.10 -21.70
CA THR A 48 8.00 -29.00 -21.36
C THR A 48 8.54 -28.70 -19.96
N TRP A 49 8.82 -27.43 -19.66
CA TRP A 49 9.66 -27.04 -18.52
C TRP A 49 8.95 -26.14 -17.49
N GLY A 50 7.80 -25.57 -17.82
CA GLY A 50 7.10 -24.62 -16.95
C GLY A 50 7.80 -23.27 -16.90
N VAL A 51 7.90 -22.70 -15.70
CA VAL A 51 8.48 -21.37 -15.45
C VAL A 51 9.89 -21.52 -14.86
N ASP A 52 10.85 -20.76 -15.39
CA ASP A 52 12.19 -20.62 -14.84
C ASP A 52 12.21 -19.50 -13.79
N ARG A 53 12.34 -19.88 -12.51
CA ARG A 53 12.39 -18.94 -11.39
C ARG A 53 13.67 -18.12 -11.41
N SER A 54 14.79 -18.75 -11.78
CA SER A 54 16.11 -18.12 -11.73
C SER A 54 16.26 -17.02 -12.79
N ASN A 55 15.39 -17.04 -13.81
CA ASN A 55 15.48 -16.20 -14.99
C ASN A 55 16.89 -16.28 -15.62
N THR A 56 17.60 -17.40 -15.41
CA THR A 56 18.96 -17.60 -15.88
C THR A 56 19.02 -18.71 -16.94
N VAL A 57 19.56 -18.29 -18.08
CA VAL A 57 20.05 -19.10 -19.21
C VAL A 57 18.98 -19.69 -20.15
N ASN A 58 18.69 -18.94 -21.21
CA ASN A 58 18.37 -19.43 -22.56
C ASN A 58 17.56 -20.76 -22.64
N GLY A 59 16.32 -20.74 -22.13
CA GLY A 59 15.28 -21.69 -22.54
C GLY A 59 15.52 -23.17 -22.21
N THR A 60 16.44 -23.51 -21.30
CA THR A 60 16.66 -24.91 -20.90
C THR A 60 15.71 -25.34 -19.76
N ASN A 61 15.26 -24.40 -18.93
CA ASN A 61 14.51 -24.70 -17.70
C ASN A 61 13.10 -24.07 -17.61
N GLY A 62 12.62 -23.37 -18.64
CA GLY A 62 11.28 -22.76 -18.62
C GLY A 62 11.16 -21.47 -19.42
N ILE A 63 9.95 -20.91 -19.40
CA ILE A 63 9.70 -19.50 -19.77
C ILE A 63 10.08 -18.60 -18.60
N THR A 64 10.36 -17.33 -18.87
CA THR A 64 10.68 -16.38 -17.79
C THR A 64 9.46 -16.03 -16.95
N ASP A 65 9.67 -15.59 -15.71
CA ASP A 65 8.61 -15.05 -14.85
C ASP A 65 7.82 -13.92 -15.53
N ALA A 66 8.53 -13.00 -16.20
CA ALA A 66 7.91 -11.91 -16.96
C ALA A 66 7.03 -12.42 -18.11
N GLN A 67 7.42 -13.51 -18.78
CA GLN A 67 6.60 -14.13 -19.84
C GLN A 67 5.32 -14.76 -19.26
N LEU A 68 5.42 -15.43 -18.10
CA LEU A 68 4.24 -15.96 -17.40
C LEU A 68 3.28 -14.84 -17.00
N LYS A 69 3.79 -13.82 -16.31
CA LYS A 69 2.98 -12.70 -15.80
C LYS A 69 2.43 -11.84 -16.94
N GLY A 70 3.16 -11.75 -18.05
CA GLY A 70 2.69 -11.12 -19.29
C GLY A 70 1.48 -11.80 -19.95
N ILE A 71 1.18 -13.07 -19.63
CA ILE A 71 -0.07 -13.72 -20.08
C ILE A 71 -1.28 -13.04 -19.44
N ILE A 72 -1.21 -12.82 -18.13
CA ILE A 72 -2.23 -12.13 -17.35
C ILE A 72 -1.62 -11.64 -16.04
N GLN A 73 -1.73 -10.33 -15.81
CA GLN A 73 -1.46 -9.70 -14.53
C GLN A 73 -2.47 -8.58 -14.35
N TRP A 74 -3.21 -8.61 -13.25
CA TRP A 74 -4.04 -7.47 -12.87
C TRP A 74 -3.18 -6.45 -12.13
N ASN A 75 -3.52 -5.17 -12.24
CA ASN A 75 -2.71 -4.09 -11.65
C ASN A 75 -2.39 -4.41 -10.16
N PRO A 76 -1.11 -4.61 -9.80
CA PRO A 76 -0.66 -4.95 -8.45
C PRO A 76 -1.12 -3.97 -7.36
N SER A 77 -1.42 -2.72 -7.74
CA SER A 77 -1.90 -1.71 -6.80
C SER A 77 -3.34 -1.99 -6.33
N ASN A 78 -4.08 -2.80 -7.08
CA ASN A 78 -5.48 -3.15 -6.82
C ASN A 78 -5.64 -4.64 -6.45
N TYR A 79 -4.74 -5.50 -6.90
CA TYR A 79 -4.88 -6.95 -6.76
C TYR A 79 -3.55 -7.59 -6.39
N TYR A 80 -3.58 -8.50 -5.43
CA TYR A 80 -2.45 -9.39 -5.21
C TYR A 80 -2.57 -10.60 -6.15
N ASN A 81 -1.65 -10.74 -7.10
CA ASN A 81 -1.71 -11.77 -8.13
C ASN A 81 -1.05 -13.07 -7.65
N ILE A 82 -1.72 -14.20 -7.91
CA ILE A 82 -1.21 -15.55 -7.61
C ILE A 82 -1.35 -16.39 -8.87
N TRP A 83 -0.23 -16.89 -9.39
CA TRP A 83 -0.20 -17.84 -10.50
C TRP A 83 -0.04 -19.25 -9.96
N VAL A 84 -0.93 -20.14 -10.37
CA VAL A 84 -0.85 -21.56 -10.07
C VAL A 84 -0.38 -22.28 -11.34
N VAL A 85 0.79 -22.90 -11.29
CA VAL A 85 1.47 -23.50 -12.46
C VAL A 85 1.75 -24.98 -12.26
N ASN A 86 1.92 -25.74 -13.35
CA ASN A 86 2.18 -27.18 -13.27
C ASN A 86 3.64 -27.54 -13.04
N LYS A 87 4.58 -26.68 -13.45
CA LYS A 87 6.03 -26.92 -13.35
C LYS A 87 6.79 -25.64 -13.04
N ILE A 88 7.83 -25.78 -12.23
CA ILE A 88 8.83 -24.75 -11.96
C ILE A 88 10.20 -25.40 -12.14
N ASP A 89 11.08 -24.76 -12.92
CA ASP A 89 12.43 -25.23 -13.25
C ASP A 89 12.44 -26.68 -13.78
N GLY A 90 11.45 -27.05 -14.59
CA GLY A 90 11.31 -28.40 -15.16
C GLY A 90 10.72 -29.46 -14.24
N TRP A 91 10.47 -29.17 -12.96
CA TRP A 91 9.97 -30.13 -11.99
C TRP A 91 8.47 -29.94 -11.71
N SER A 92 7.73 -31.04 -11.57
CA SER A 92 6.26 -31.07 -11.46
C SER A 92 5.71 -31.49 -10.10
N GLY A 93 6.57 -31.80 -9.12
CA GLY A 93 6.11 -32.32 -7.82
C GLY A 93 5.73 -33.80 -7.80
N TYR A 94 5.45 -34.41 -8.95
CA TYR A 94 4.98 -35.81 -9.05
C TYR A 94 6.09 -36.84 -9.31
N VAL A 95 7.33 -36.39 -9.45
CA VAL A 95 8.51 -37.25 -9.67
C VAL A 95 9.48 -37.08 -8.53
N SER A 96 10.14 -38.18 -8.14
CA SER A 96 11.14 -38.18 -7.08
C SER A 96 12.27 -37.19 -7.38
N GLY A 97 12.58 -36.34 -6.42
CA GLY A 97 13.55 -35.25 -6.56
C GLY A 97 13.11 -34.05 -5.72
N GLY A 98 14.03 -33.11 -5.52
CA GLY A 98 13.70 -31.80 -4.93
C GLY A 98 13.61 -30.74 -6.01
N GLY A 99 12.72 -29.78 -5.82
CA GLY A 99 12.57 -28.63 -6.70
C GLY A 99 11.94 -27.46 -5.98
N VAL A 100 11.85 -26.33 -6.66
CA VAL A 100 11.16 -25.14 -6.16
C VAL A 100 9.65 -25.38 -6.22
N VAL A 101 8.96 -25.23 -5.09
CA VAL A 101 7.51 -25.42 -4.98
C VAL A 101 6.72 -24.12 -5.15
N GLY A 102 7.38 -22.98 -4.96
CA GLY A 102 6.83 -21.65 -5.07
C GLY A 102 7.91 -20.57 -4.97
N TYR A 103 7.52 -19.35 -5.31
CA TYR A 103 8.30 -18.14 -5.07
C TYR A 103 7.39 -16.91 -5.07
N ALA A 104 7.84 -15.84 -4.41
CA ALA A 104 7.14 -14.56 -4.40
C ALA A 104 8.08 -13.37 -4.52
N GLN A 105 7.57 -12.28 -5.10
CA GLN A 105 8.23 -10.98 -5.09
C GLN A 105 7.99 -10.28 -3.75
N PHE A 106 9.08 -9.84 -3.12
CA PHE A 106 9.03 -9.02 -1.90
C PHE A 106 8.28 -7.71 -2.14
N ALA A 107 7.58 -7.20 -1.12
CA ALA A 107 6.90 -5.91 -1.17
C ALA A 107 7.90 -4.78 -1.47
N GLY A 108 7.53 -3.89 -2.39
CA GLY A 108 8.41 -2.81 -2.88
C GLY A 108 9.35 -3.24 -4.01
N GLY A 109 9.19 -4.44 -4.56
CA GLY A 109 9.87 -4.83 -5.81
C GLY A 109 9.12 -4.39 -7.06
N PRO A 110 9.68 -4.63 -8.26
CA PRO A 110 9.09 -4.16 -9.51
C PRO A 110 7.66 -4.67 -9.74
N SER A 111 6.77 -3.78 -10.20
CA SER A 111 5.35 -4.11 -10.46
C SER A 111 5.20 -5.26 -11.48
N ALA A 112 6.05 -5.28 -12.51
CA ALA A 112 6.05 -6.30 -13.56
C ALA A 112 6.34 -7.73 -13.05
N SER A 113 7.06 -7.85 -11.93
CA SER A 113 7.32 -9.14 -11.28
C SER A 113 6.53 -9.32 -9.98
N ASP A 114 5.57 -8.44 -9.66
CA ASP A 114 4.84 -8.55 -8.40
C ASP A 114 3.92 -9.77 -8.32
N GLY A 115 3.86 -10.38 -7.12
CA GLY A 115 2.96 -11.47 -6.77
C GLY A 115 3.66 -12.82 -6.49
N THR A 116 2.85 -13.87 -6.38
CA THR A 116 3.31 -15.23 -6.02
C THR A 116 3.09 -16.20 -7.17
N VAL A 117 4.08 -17.05 -7.45
CA VAL A 117 3.92 -18.23 -8.30
C VAL A 117 4.03 -19.47 -7.43
N ILE A 118 3.05 -20.36 -7.52
CA ILE A 118 2.99 -21.60 -6.74
C ILE A 118 2.71 -22.79 -7.65
N MET A 119 3.37 -23.91 -7.37
CA MET A 119 3.11 -25.15 -8.06
C MET A 119 1.80 -25.78 -7.57
N GLU A 120 0.97 -26.22 -8.52
CA GLU A 120 -0.35 -26.81 -8.25
C GLU A 120 -0.29 -28.00 -7.30
N ALA A 121 0.71 -28.90 -7.46
CA ALA A 121 0.93 -30.05 -6.58
C ALA A 121 1.13 -29.68 -5.08
N PHE A 122 1.43 -28.41 -4.78
CA PHE A 122 1.70 -27.89 -3.44
C PHE A 122 0.69 -26.83 -2.98
N ASN A 123 -0.46 -26.72 -3.67
CA ASN A 123 -1.46 -25.67 -3.43
C ASN A 123 -2.81 -26.22 -2.90
N ASP A 124 -2.78 -27.34 -2.18
CA ASP A 124 -4.00 -27.87 -1.53
C ASP A 124 -4.33 -27.18 -0.21
N ALA A 125 -5.61 -27.23 0.16
CA ALA A 125 -6.08 -26.73 1.44
C ALA A 125 -5.35 -27.42 2.61
N GLY A 126 -4.80 -26.62 3.52
CA GLY A 126 -4.04 -27.10 4.67
C GLY A 126 -2.52 -27.21 4.43
N GLN A 127 -2.04 -27.04 3.19
CA GLN A 127 -0.61 -26.91 2.93
C GLN A 127 -0.09 -25.53 3.32
N ASN A 128 1.20 -25.46 3.70
CA ASN A 128 1.85 -24.23 4.17
C ASN A 128 2.66 -23.50 3.10
N THR A 129 2.75 -24.04 1.88
CA THR A 129 3.48 -23.42 0.77
C THR A 129 2.95 -22.03 0.44
N LEU A 130 1.64 -21.88 0.21
CA LEU A 130 1.08 -20.56 -0.07
C LEU A 130 1.25 -19.57 1.11
N PRO A 131 0.96 -19.94 2.38
CA PRO A 131 1.32 -19.10 3.53
C PRO A 131 2.80 -18.69 3.58
N HIS A 132 3.72 -19.59 3.24
CA HIS A 132 5.15 -19.32 3.18
C HIS A 132 5.49 -18.27 2.11
N GLU A 133 5.00 -18.47 0.87
CA GLU A 133 5.24 -17.53 -0.22
C GLU A 133 4.57 -16.18 0.04
N LEU A 134 3.39 -16.15 0.66
CA LEU A 134 2.77 -14.91 1.11
C LEU A 134 3.60 -14.24 2.22
N GLY A 135 4.29 -15.00 3.07
CA GLY A 135 5.26 -14.43 4.00
C GLY A 135 6.34 -13.63 3.29
N HIS A 136 6.96 -14.18 2.24
CA HIS A 136 7.91 -13.45 1.39
C HIS A 136 7.28 -12.24 0.71
N ALA A 137 6.05 -12.37 0.20
CA ALA A 137 5.31 -11.27 -0.40
C ALA A 137 5.14 -10.06 0.52
N PHE A 138 5.14 -10.29 1.84
CA PHE A 138 5.07 -9.26 2.87
C PHE A 138 6.38 -9.13 3.69
N ASN A 139 7.53 -9.29 3.02
CA ASN A 139 8.88 -9.03 3.52
C ASN A 139 9.34 -9.87 4.73
N LEU A 140 8.81 -11.08 4.87
CA LEU A 140 9.40 -12.08 5.75
C LEU A 140 10.51 -12.84 5.02
N TYR A 141 11.66 -12.94 5.65
CA TYR A 141 12.75 -13.78 5.17
C TYR A 141 12.60 -15.19 5.75
N HIS A 142 13.33 -16.14 5.17
CA HIS A 142 13.49 -17.44 5.80
C HIS A 142 14.08 -17.29 7.20
N THR A 143 13.60 -18.07 8.17
CA THR A 143 14.11 -17.99 9.56
C THR A 143 15.59 -18.36 9.70
N PHE A 144 16.13 -19.13 8.74
CA PHE A 144 17.55 -19.49 8.64
C PHE A 144 18.38 -18.49 7.82
N GLN A 145 17.79 -17.36 7.41
CA GLN A 145 18.51 -16.35 6.63
C GLN A 145 19.75 -15.88 7.41
N GLY A 146 20.91 -15.89 6.74
CA GLY A 146 22.19 -15.52 7.37
C GLY A 146 22.82 -16.60 8.28
N GLY A 147 22.11 -17.69 8.56
CA GLY A 147 22.60 -18.82 9.37
C GLY A 147 22.75 -18.48 10.86
N CYS A 148 23.81 -18.99 11.51
CA CYS A 148 24.12 -18.75 12.93
C CYS A 148 24.62 -17.31 13.22
N VAL A 149 23.84 -16.29 12.88
CA VAL A 149 24.15 -14.89 13.23
C VAL A 149 23.98 -14.64 14.73
N SER A 150 24.60 -13.56 15.22
CA SER A 150 24.41 -13.10 16.59
C SER A 150 22.96 -12.69 16.82
N ALA A 151 22.35 -13.21 17.90
CA ALA A 151 21.05 -12.74 18.37
C ALA A 151 21.07 -11.25 18.76
N ALA A 152 22.23 -10.72 19.19
CA ALA A 152 22.42 -9.28 19.31
C ALA A 152 22.48 -8.66 17.91
N GLY A 153 21.53 -7.78 17.58
CA GLY A 153 21.39 -7.20 16.25
C GLY A 153 20.35 -7.88 15.35
N CYS A 154 19.49 -8.74 15.91
CA CYS A 154 18.39 -9.42 15.20
C CYS A 154 17.44 -8.51 14.38
N ALA A 155 17.44 -7.19 14.60
CA ALA A 155 16.66 -6.24 13.79
C ALA A 155 17.37 -5.84 12.48
N THR A 156 18.67 -6.12 12.34
CA THR A 156 19.51 -5.68 11.21
C THR A 156 20.34 -6.81 10.60
N ASN A 157 20.22 -8.04 11.10
CA ASN A 157 20.84 -9.24 10.56
C ASN A 157 19.82 -10.39 10.53
N GLY A 158 20.24 -11.53 9.97
CA GLY A 158 19.42 -12.74 9.95
C GLY A 158 18.16 -12.59 9.09
N ASP A 159 17.01 -12.99 9.64
CA ASP A 159 15.68 -12.78 9.06
C ASP A 159 15.04 -11.43 9.45
N PHE A 160 15.79 -10.59 10.17
CA PHE A 160 15.40 -9.29 10.69
C PHE A 160 14.25 -9.32 11.70
N VAL A 161 14.11 -10.43 12.43
CA VAL A 161 13.08 -10.65 13.45
C VAL A 161 13.72 -11.14 14.75
N CYS A 162 13.44 -10.44 15.86
CA CYS A 162 14.09 -10.72 17.14
C CYS A 162 13.47 -11.85 17.96
N ASP A 163 12.26 -12.30 17.61
CA ASP A 163 11.57 -13.41 18.27
C ASP A 163 11.60 -14.71 17.45
N THR A 164 12.47 -14.77 16.45
CA THR A 164 12.87 -15.98 15.70
C THR A 164 14.35 -16.21 15.95
N GLU A 165 14.67 -17.35 16.56
CA GLU A 165 16.06 -17.68 16.85
C GLU A 165 16.85 -18.05 15.56
N PRO A 166 18.11 -17.62 15.41
CA PRO A 166 18.93 -17.98 14.26
C PRO A 166 19.19 -19.49 14.25
N HIS A 167 19.23 -20.09 13.06
CA HIS A 167 19.52 -21.51 12.88
C HIS A 167 20.12 -21.81 11.50
N ASP A 168 20.93 -22.87 11.42
CA ASP A 168 21.57 -23.38 10.19
C ASP A 168 21.98 -24.85 10.44
N PRO A 169 21.85 -25.78 9.47
CA PRO A 169 21.17 -25.66 8.16
C PRO A 169 19.64 -25.56 8.26
N PRO A 170 18.94 -25.16 7.18
CA PRO A 170 17.50 -25.34 7.10
C PRO A 170 17.13 -26.79 7.40
N SER A 171 16.16 -26.99 8.29
CA SER A 171 15.72 -28.32 8.69
C SER A 171 14.48 -28.71 7.88
N VAL A 172 14.48 -29.92 7.29
CA VAL A 172 13.29 -30.47 6.61
C VAL A 172 12.45 -31.30 7.59
N ALA A 173 13.09 -32.17 8.37
CA ALA A 173 12.42 -32.85 9.48
C ALA A 173 12.11 -31.84 10.60
N CYS A 174 11.20 -32.17 11.52
CA CYS A 174 10.97 -31.37 12.72
C CYS A 174 12.07 -31.67 13.77
N PRO A 175 13.11 -30.83 13.93
CA PRO A 175 14.20 -31.09 14.86
C PRO A 175 13.71 -31.16 16.31
N THR A 176 14.35 -32.05 17.08
CA THR A 176 14.18 -32.20 18.52
C THR A 176 15.48 -31.84 19.23
N GLY A 177 15.39 -31.40 20.49
CA GLY A 177 16.56 -31.05 21.29
C GLY A 177 16.96 -29.58 21.17
N ASN A 178 18.26 -29.30 21.15
CA ASN A 178 18.77 -27.93 21.13
C ASN A 178 19.02 -27.44 19.70
N ASN A 179 18.73 -26.17 19.47
CA ASN A 179 19.12 -25.44 18.28
C ASN A 179 20.67 -25.35 18.21
N PRO A 180 21.28 -25.70 17.06
CA PRO A 180 22.74 -25.75 16.92
C PRO A 180 23.44 -24.38 17.02
N CYS A 181 22.76 -23.28 16.70
CA CYS A 181 23.32 -21.94 16.76
C CYS A 181 23.21 -21.30 18.15
N THR A 182 22.16 -21.61 18.91
CA THR A 182 21.92 -21.00 20.23
C THR A 182 22.26 -21.91 21.40
N ASN A 183 22.42 -23.22 21.15
CA ASN A 183 22.58 -24.27 22.15
C ASN A 183 21.45 -24.28 23.23
N ALA A 184 20.29 -23.74 22.88
CA ALA A 184 19.07 -23.76 23.70
C ALA A 184 17.99 -24.60 23.01
N PRO A 185 16.94 -25.07 23.71
CA PRO A 185 15.82 -25.74 23.07
C PRO A 185 15.24 -24.92 21.91
N TRP A 186 14.80 -25.61 20.85
CA TRP A 186 14.14 -24.96 19.72
C TRP A 186 12.91 -24.15 20.16
N GLY A 187 12.79 -22.94 19.60
CA GLY A 187 11.74 -21.99 19.87
C GLY A 187 10.82 -21.80 18.66
N ASN A 188 10.60 -20.54 18.28
CA ASN A 188 9.66 -20.18 17.22
C ASN A 188 10.15 -20.64 15.85
N ALA A 189 11.46 -20.60 15.57
CA ALA A 189 12.00 -20.87 14.24
C ALA A 189 11.66 -22.28 13.73
N ASN A 190 11.59 -23.28 14.62
CA ASN A 190 11.28 -24.67 14.26
C ASN A 190 9.85 -24.85 13.71
N PHE A 191 8.89 -24.14 14.30
CA PHE A 191 7.47 -24.22 13.93
C PHE A 191 7.02 -23.06 13.04
N ASN A 192 7.98 -22.25 12.60
CA ASN A 192 7.71 -21.03 11.85
C ASN A 192 7.35 -21.35 10.40
N ILE A 193 6.27 -20.78 9.88
CA ILE A 193 5.87 -20.93 8.48
C ILE A 193 6.98 -20.53 7.51
N MET A 194 7.91 -19.63 7.89
CA MET A 194 9.07 -19.23 7.09
C MET A 194 10.29 -20.16 7.24
N ASN A 195 10.11 -21.36 7.77
CA ASN A 195 11.09 -22.45 7.75
C ASN A 195 10.65 -23.54 6.77
N TYR A 196 11.54 -24.46 6.44
CA TYR A 196 11.26 -25.60 5.54
C TYR A 196 10.90 -26.89 6.29
N THR A 197 10.65 -26.81 7.61
CA THR A 197 10.30 -27.99 8.41
C THR A 197 8.90 -28.49 8.07
N THR A 198 8.66 -29.78 8.28
CA THR A 198 7.33 -30.36 8.08
C THR A 198 6.32 -30.07 9.21
N CYS A 199 6.74 -29.36 10.27
CA CYS A 199 5.92 -29.13 11.47
C CYS A 199 5.53 -27.67 11.69
N VAL A 200 5.59 -26.83 10.64
CA VAL A 200 5.24 -25.41 10.74
C VAL A 200 3.75 -25.19 11.00
N ASP A 201 3.43 -24.24 11.87
CA ASP A 201 2.05 -23.91 12.23
C ASP A 201 1.82 -22.44 12.62
N ARG A 202 2.88 -21.60 12.67
CA ARG A 202 2.76 -20.24 13.20
C ARG A 202 3.68 -19.21 12.53
N PHE A 203 3.27 -17.95 12.66
CA PHE A 203 4.13 -16.78 12.55
C PHE A 203 4.37 -16.20 13.96
N SER A 204 5.48 -15.50 14.13
CA SER A 204 5.86 -14.83 15.37
C SER A 204 5.23 -13.42 15.49
N ALA A 205 5.37 -12.79 16.65
CA ALA A 205 4.88 -11.43 16.86
C ALA A 205 5.75 -10.40 16.10
N GLY A 206 7.06 -10.62 16.04
CA GLY A 206 7.98 -9.80 15.25
C GLY A 206 7.71 -9.90 13.75
N GLN A 207 7.35 -11.08 13.24
CA GLN A 207 6.90 -11.24 11.85
C GLN A 207 5.60 -10.48 11.57
N ASN A 208 4.63 -10.45 12.50
CA ASN A 208 3.44 -9.61 12.35
C ASN A 208 3.79 -8.12 12.21
N ALA A 209 4.74 -7.62 13.00
CA ALA A 209 5.20 -6.23 12.89
C ALA A 209 5.82 -5.95 11.51
N ARG A 210 6.64 -6.88 10.98
CA ARG A 210 7.22 -6.76 9.64
C ARG A 210 6.18 -6.79 8.52
N VAL A 211 5.21 -7.71 8.58
CA VAL A 211 4.14 -7.79 7.58
C VAL A 211 3.34 -6.49 7.56
N LYS A 212 3.00 -5.92 8.72
CA LYS A 212 2.34 -4.61 8.78
C LYS A 212 3.18 -3.51 8.14
N ALA A 213 4.47 -3.46 8.43
CA ALA A 213 5.38 -2.49 7.81
C ALA A 213 5.46 -2.67 6.29
N ALA A 214 5.52 -3.91 5.80
CA ALA A 214 5.58 -4.23 4.38
C ALA A 214 4.35 -3.75 3.60
N ILE A 215 3.16 -3.87 4.19
CA ILE A 215 1.92 -3.33 3.60
C ILE A 215 2.08 -1.84 3.35
N PHE A 216 2.44 -1.05 4.35
CA PHE A 216 2.54 0.40 4.20
C PHE A 216 3.77 0.87 3.45
N ALA A 217 4.81 0.04 3.33
CA ALA A 217 6.04 0.40 2.64
C ALA A 217 6.02 0.14 1.13
N GLY A 218 5.23 -0.83 0.65
CA GLY A 218 5.23 -1.19 -0.78
C GLY A 218 3.98 -1.90 -1.29
N ARG A 219 2.88 -1.92 -0.52
CA ARG A 219 1.58 -2.48 -0.93
C ARG A 219 0.40 -1.68 -0.36
N ALA A 220 0.59 -0.39 -0.12
CA ALA A 220 -0.29 0.42 0.71
C ALA A 220 -1.63 0.70 -0.01
N SER A 221 -1.60 0.80 -1.34
CA SER A 221 -2.78 0.92 -2.19
C SER A 221 -3.76 -0.25 -2.09
N LEU A 222 -3.31 -1.46 -1.70
CA LEU A 222 -4.20 -2.62 -1.51
C LEU A 222 -5.21 -2.39 -0.37
N VAL A 223 -4.89 -1.51 0.58
CA VAL A 223 -5.80 -1.15 1.69
C VAL A 223 -7.02 -0.36 1.18
N GLN A 224 -6.88 0.35 0.06
CA GLN A 224 -7.95 1.13 -0.57
C GLN A 224 -8.59 0.41 -1.78
N SER A 225 -8.09 -0.80 -2.09
CA SER A 225 -8.59 -1.58 -3.21
C SER A 225 -10.05 -1.98 -3.05
N LEU A 226 -10.80 -1.79 -4.12
CA LEU A 226 -12.16 -2.28 -4.27
C LEU A 226 -12.23 -3.67 -4.89
N GLY A 227 -11.08 -4.28 -5.25
CA GLY A 227 -11.04 -5.55 -5.98
C GLY A 227 -11.90 -6.64 -5.34
N GLY A 228 -11.94 -6.70 -4.00
CA GLY A 228 -12.72 -7.66 -3.21
C GLY A 228 -14.19 -7.28 -2.92
N THR A 229 -14.66 -6.11 -3.33
CA THR A 229 -16.01 -5.60 -3.02
C THR A 229 -16.95 -5.70 -4.23
N THR A 230 -18.25 -5.82 -3.99
CA THR A 230 -19.27 -5.87 -5.05
C THR A 230 -19.34 -4.54 -5.80
N ILE A 231 -19.48 -4.59 -7.13
CA ILE A 231 -19.62 -3.39 -7.97
C ILE A 231 -20.86 -2.60 -7.55
N GLY A 232 -20.72 -1.28 -7.42
CA GLY A 232 -21.80 -0.36 -7.05
C GLY A 232 -21.92 -0.09 -5.55
N THR A 233 -21.04 -0.66 -4.72
CA THR A 233 -21.01 -0.40 -3.26
C THR A 233 -19.88 0.54 -2.84
N GLU A 234 -19.26 1.22 -3.80
CA GLU A 234 -18.13 2.11 -3.54
C GLU A 234 -18.60 3.40 -2.87
N SER A 235 -17.79 3.92 -1.96
CA SER A 235 -18.01 5.28 -1.44
C SER A 235 -17.88 6.28 -2.57
N THR A 236 -18.92 7.08 -2.78
CA THR A 236 -18.93 8.19 -3.72
C THR A 236 -18.98 9.52 -2.98
N TYR A 237 -18.19 10.48 -3.42
CA TYR A 237 -18.23 11.86 -2.95
C TYR A 237 -18.48 12.78 -4.14
N THR A 238 -19.05 13.96 -3.88
CA THR A 238 -19.17 15.00 -4.91
C THR A 238 -17.77 15.45 -5.31
N ALA A 239 -17.42 15.25 -6.58
CA ALA A 239 -16.12 15.63 -7.11
C ALA A 239 -15.96 17.17 -7.11
N PRO A 240 -14.75 17.68 -6.83
CA PRO A 240 -14.45 19.09 -7.00
C PRO A 240 -14.39 19.47 -8.49
N VAL A 241 -14.42 20.77 -8.77
CA VAL A 241 -14.30 21.29 -10.14
C VAL A 241 -13.05 20.68 -10.81
N ALA A 242 -13.23 20.24 -12.06
CA ALA A 242 -12.15 19.69 -12.86
C ALA A 242 -11.21 20.82 -13.30
N LEU A 243 -9.91 20.56 -13.33
CA LEU A 243 -8.94 21.55 -13.78
C LEU A 243 -9.06 21.73 -15.30
N SER A 244 -9.44 22.93 -15.74
CA SER A 244 -9.73 23.22 -17.16
C SER A 244 -8.48 23.57 -17.97
N GLY A 245 -7.43 24.07 -17.31
CA GLY A 245 -6.16 24.48 -17.94
C GLY A 245 -4.99 23.53 -17.66
N CYS A 246 -5.25 22.34 -17.13
CA CYS A 246 -4.24 21.45 -16.59
C CYS A 246 -4.33 20.07 -17.25
N SER A 247 -3.32 19.69 -18.03
CA SER A 247 -3.21 18.31 -18.51
C SER A 247 -2.85 17.37 -17.36
N THR A 248 -3.28 16.11 -17.45
CA THR A 248 -2.73 15.05 -16.60
C THR A 248 -1.23 14.92 -16.87
N PRO A 249 -0.36 15.00 -15.85
CA PRO A 249 1.07 14.85 -16.06
C PRO A 249 1.41 13.49 -16.68
N GLY A 250 2.24 13.49 -17.73
CA GLY A 250 2.89 12.27 -18.24
C GLY A 250 4.16 11.92 -17.48
N SER A 251 4.77 10.77 -17.78
CA SER A 251 6.09 10.37 -17.28
C SER A 251 7.19 10.77 -18.26
N GLY A 252 8.26 11.39 -17.74
CA GLY A 252 9.49 11.72 -18.47
C GLY A 252 10.47 10.55 -18.56
N ASP A 253 10.24 9.50 -17.78
CA ASP A 253 10.99 8.25 -17.81
C ASP A 253 10.03 7.04 -17.69
N PRO A 254 9.32 6.68 -18.79
CA PRO A 254 8.34 5.60 -18.75
C PRO A 254 8.97 4.23 -18.42
N GLY A 255 8.37 3.52 -17.46
CA GLY A 255 8.84 2.20 -17.03
C GLY A 255 10.01 2.21 -16.05
N ASN A 256 10.38 3.38 -15.52
CA ASN A 256 11.30 3.46 -14.39
C ASN A 256 10.67 2.80 -13.15
N ASP A 257 11.49 2.15 -12.32
CA ASP A 257 11.09 1.37 -11.15
C ASP A 257 11.53 2.03 -9.83
N ASN A 258 11.69 3.36 -9.82
CA ASN A 258 12.18 4.08 -8.65
C ASN A 258 11.09 4.37 -7.61
N ASP A 259 9.81 4.16 -7.96
CA ASP A 259 8.64 4.37 -7.10
C ASP A 259 8.54 5.79 -6.51
N LEU A 260 8.97 6.80 -7.26
CA LEU A 260 8.80 8.19 -6.84
C LEU A 260 7.33 8.60 -6.94
N GLY A 261 6.87 9.35 -5.96
CA GLY A 261 5.47 9.72 -5.81
C GLY A 261 5.05 9.81 -4.35
N PRO A 262 3.87 10.40 -4.07
CA PRO A 262 3.27 10.26 -2.76
C PRO A 262 3.08 8.78 -2.42
N SER A 263 3.51 8.35 -1.24
CA SER A 263 3.22 7.02 -0.67
C SER A 263 2.20 7.10 0.48
N TYR A 264 2.10 8.27 1.09
CA TYR A 264 1.14 8.58 2.15
C TYR A 264 0.79 10.05 2.13
N VAL A 265 -0.47 10.39 2.36
CA VAL A 265 -0.92 11.79 2.53
C VAL A 265 -1.83 11.87 3.74
N LYS A 266 -1.49 12.75 4.70
CA LYS A 266 -2.33 13.10 5.86
C LYS A 266 -2.52 14.60 5.91
N VAL A 267 -3.79 15.03 5.85
CA VAL A 267 -4.21 16.41 6.05
C VAL A 267 -5.51 16.38 6.85
N ALA A 268 -5.56 17.09 7.97
CA ALA A 268 -6.72 17.09 8.87
C ALA A 268 -7.21 15.66 9.20
N ASP A 269 -8.47 15.35 8.95
CA ASP A 269 -9.09 14.04 9.13
C ASP A 269 -8.83 13.06 7.95
N MET A 270 -8.50 13.56 6.76
CA MET A 270 -8.18 12.73 5.59
C MET A 270 -6.86 11.97 5.78
N GLN A 271 -6.82 10.74 5.28
CA GLN A 271 -5.59 9.97 5.07
C GLN A 271 -5.69 9.18 3.77
N SER A 272 -4.58 9.07 3.04
CA SER A 272 -4.48 8.24 1.84
C SER A 272 -3.17 7.47 1.79
N PHE A 273 -3.22 6.30 1.16
CA PHE A 273 -2.08 5.40 0.97
C PHE A 273 -1.86 5.15 -0.52
N SER A 274 -0.60 5.11 -0.91
CA SER A 274 -0.15 5.01 -2.29
C SER A 274 1.23 4.34 -2.34
N ASN A 275 1.75 4.03 -3.51
CA ASN A 275 3.09 3.43 -3.64
C ASN A 275 4.01 4.20 -4.60
N GLY A 276 3.56 5.33 -5.16
CA GLY A 276 4.32 6.06 -6.17
C GLY A 276 4.21 5.44 -7.56
N TYR A 277 4.99 5.98 -8.51
CA TYR A 277 4.78 5.78 -9.95
C TYR A 277 4.63 4.32 -10.40
N SER A 278 5.68 3.50 -10.27
CA SER A 278 5.75 2.15 -10.86
C SER A 278 4.88 1.14 -10.12
N LEU A 279 4.92 1.14 -8.78
CA LEU A 279 4.07 0.30 -7.94
C LEU A 279 2.58 0.67 -8.00
N ASP A 280 2.21 1.87 -8.47
CA ASP A 280 0.82 2.22 -8.79
C ASP A 280 0.39 1.81 -10.22
N GLY A 281 1.22 1.02 -10.91
CA GLY A 281 0.97 0.56 -12.26
C GLY A 281 1.40 1.60 -13.31
N ASP A 282 2.60 2.15 -13.12
CA ASP A 282 3.25 3.13 -14.00
C ASP A 282 2.41 4.41 -14.19
N GLN A 283 1.78 4.88 -13.12
CA GLN A 283 0.88 6.03 -13.12
C GLN A 283 1.59 7.29 -12.64
N SER A 284 1.80 8.26 -13.54
CA SER A 284 2.28 9.61 -13.20
C SER A 284 1.18 10.52 -12.65
N TYR A 285 -0.08 10.09 -12.73
CA TYR A 285 -1.23 10.82 -12.19
C TYR A 285 -2.30 9.88 -11.66
N VAL A 286 -2.79 10.15 -10.44
CA VAL A 286 -3.88 9.40 -9.81
C VAL A 286 -4.96 10.37 -9.31
N ASN A 287 -6.19 10.19 -9.78
CA ASN A 287 -7.32 10.99 -9.31
C ASN A 287 -8.03 10.28 -8.15
N ARG A 288 -7.79 10.73 -6.91
CA ARG A 288 -8.41 10.17 -5.70
C ARG A 288 -9.75 10.84 -5.34
N THR A 289 -10.17 11.85 -6.11
CA THR A 289 -11.44 12.59 -5.85
C THR A 289 -12.69 11.79 -6.22
N VAL A 290 -12.54 10.76 -7.04
CA VAL A 290 -13.61 9.90 -7.54
C VAL A 290 -13.19 8.44 -7.41
N ALA A 291 -14.16 7.55 -7.26
CA ALA A 291 -13.88 6.13 -7.29
C ALA A 291 -13.51 5.73 -8.72
N SER A 292 -12.48 4.91 -8.84
CA SER A 292 -12.20 4.16 -10.06
C SER A 292 -12.69 2.73 -9.90
N CYS A 293 -12.48 1.92 -10.93
CA CYS A 293 -12.82 0.50 -10.88
C CYS A 293 -12.23 -0.23 -9.66
N GLY A 294 -10.93 -0.04 -9.47
CA GLY A 294 -10.11 -0.80 -8.53
C GLY A 294 -9.80 -0.05 -7.24
N GLN A 295 -10.07 1.26 -7.17
CA GLN A 295 -9.73 2.12 -6.03
C GLN A 295 -10.91 2.97 -5.59
N ALA A 296 -11.17 3.00 -4.30
CA ALA A 296 -12.20 3.85 -3.70
C ALA A 296 -11.82 5.34 -3.83
N ALA A 297 -12.82 6.21 -3.88
CA ALA A 297 -12.58 7.62 -3.66
C ALA A 297 -12.05 7.84 -2.23
N VAL A 298 -11.08 8.73 -2.07
CA VAL A 298 -10.59 9.11 -0.74
C VAL A 298 -11.59 10.08 -0.11
N ALA A 299 -11.94 9.85 1.15
CA ALA A 299 -12.83 10.72 1.91
C ALA A 299 -12.28 12.16 1.96
N PRO A 300 -13.11 13.20 1.80
CA PRO A 300 -12.64 14.58 1.82
C PRO A 300 -11.93 14.96 3.13
N ALA A 301 -10.93 15.83 3.04
CA ALA A 301 -10.37 16.49 4.21
C ALA A 301 -11.27 17.65 4.64
N HIS A 302 -11.68 17.68 5.90
CA HIS A 302 -12.50 18.73 6.48
C HIS A 302 -11.63 19.73 7.23
N MET A 303 -11.72 20.99 6.83
CA MET A 303 -10.91 22.09 7.37
C MET A 303 -11.75 23.34 7.56
N THR A 304 -11.21 24.30 8.29
CA THR A 304 -11.87 25.55 8.65
C THR A 304 -11.04 26.73 8.14
N ALA A 305 -11.71 27.71 7.51
CA ALA A 305 -11.07 28.92 7.04
C ALA A 305 -10.33 29.66 8.18
N GLY A 306 -9.12 30.16 7.92
CA GLY A 306 -8.28 30.84 8.90
C GLY A 306 -7.56 29.94 9.90
N GLN A 307 -7.73 28.61 9.84
CA GLN A 307 -7.03 27.66 10.70
C GLN A 307 -5.82 27.01 10.01
N SER A 308 -4.90 26.47 10.81
CA SER A 308 -3.72 25.76 10.33
C SER A 308 -3.78 24.28 10.69
N TYR A 309 -3.40 23.42 9.75
CA TYR A 309 -3.45 21.97 9.90
C TYR A 309 -2.07 21.36 9.62
N PRO A 310 -1.62 20.37 10.41
CA PRO A 310 -0.42 19.62 10.06
C PRO A 310 -0.65 18.87 8.75
N VAL A 311 0.36 18.91 7.88
CA VAL A 311 0.42 18.08 6.67
C VAL A 311 1.59 17.12 6.78
N ARG A 312 1.36 15.86 6.41
CA ARG A 312 2.42 14.87 6.26
C ARG A 312 2.26 14.21 4.90
N VAL A 313 3.31 14.30 4.08
CA VAL A 313 3.41 13.55 2.83
C VAL A 313 4.57 12.58 2.97
N GLY A 314 4.28 11.29 2.84
CA GLY A 314 5.29 10.24 2.73
C GLY A 314 5.70 10.04 1.27
N THR A 315 6.95 9.68 1.05
CA THR A 315 7.57 9.43 -0.27
C THR A 315 8.40 8.13 -0.24
N GLY A 316 9.04 7.80 -1.37
CA GLY A 316 9.79 6.56 -1.57
C GLY A 316 11.13 6.48 -0.82
N PHE A 317 12.04 5.62 -1.29
CA PHE A 317 13.42 5.53 -0.77
C PHE A 317 14.40 6.43 -1.54
N VAL A 318 13.89 7.25 -2.45
CA VAL A 318 14.65 8.23 -3.22
C VAL A 318 14.32 9.63 -2.70
N PRO A 319 15.29 10.56 -2.62
CA PRO A 319 14.99 11.94 -2.25
C PRO A 319 14.10 12.66 -3.28
N GLU A 320 13.00 13.25 -2.80
CA GLU A 320 11.97 13.85 -3.64
C GLU A 320 11.61 15.28 -3.22
N ASN A 321 11.20 16.12 -4.18
CA ASN A 321 10.56 17.39 -3.92
C ASN A 321 9.05 17.18 -3.82
N VAL A 322 8.39 17.82 -2.85
CA VAL A 322 6.93 17.77 -2.71
C VAL A 322 6.32 19.16 -2.83
N ARG A 323 5.19 19.27 -3.54
CA ARG A 323 4.32 20.44 -3.57
C ARG A 323 2.88 20.05 -3.28
N VAL A 324 2.15 20.90 -2.57
CA VAL A 324 0.70 20.76 -2.40
C VAL A 324 0.01 22.07 -2.80
N TYR A 325 -1.05 21.95 -3.59
CA TYR A 325 -1.89 23.05 -4.04
C TYR A 325 -3.34 22.82 -3.65
N ILE A 326 -4.10 23.88 -3.34
CA ILE A 326 -5.56 23.84 -3.14
C ILE A 326 -6.21 24.95 -3.96
N ASP A 327 -7.16 24.58 -4.84
CA ASP A 327 -7.96 25.53 -5.64
C ASP A 327 -9.01 26.18 -4.71
N PHE A 328 -8.60 27.25 -4.01
CA PHE A 328 -9.41 27.88 -2.98
C PHE A 328 -10.61 28.63 -3.57
N ASN A 329 -10.46 29.18 -4.77
CA ASN A 329 -11.52 29.96 -5.42
C ASN A 329 -12.42 29.09 -6.33
N ASN A 330 -12.12 27.79 -6.44
CA ASN A 330 -12.87 26.78 -7.19
C ASN A 330 -13.04 27.12 -8.68
N ASN A 331 -12.06 27.78 -9.30
CA ASN A 331 -12.14 28.22 -10.69
C ASN A 331 -11.62 27.18 -11.68
N GLY A 332 -11.16 26.02 -11.22
CA GLY A 332 -10.62 24.96 -12.07
C GLY A 332 -9.20 25.26 -12.57
N SER A 333 -8.42 26.03 -11.82
CA SER A 333 -7.00 26.30 -12.09
C SER A 333 -6.25 26.55 -10.79
N PHE A 334 -4.96 26.17 -10.74
CA PHE A 334 -4.11 26.46 -9.59
C PHE A 334 -3.25 27.71 -9.83
N ASN A 335 -3.25 28.64 -8.89
CA ASN A 335 -2.37 29.80 -8.85
C ASN A 335 -1.16 29.53 -7.94
N ALA A 336 0.04 29.46 -8.52
CA ALA A 336 1.26 29.15 -7.78
C ALA A 336 1.59 30.13 -6.64
N ALA A 337 1.09 31.37 -6.68
CA ALA A 337 1.37 32.39 -5.67
C ALA A 337 0.38 32.35 -4.49
N THR A 338 -0.88 31.99 -4.74
CA THR A 338 -1.94 32.08 -3.73
C THR A 338 -2.48 30.73 -3.26
N GLU A 339 -2.24 29.66 -4.03
CA GLU A 339 -2.84 28.34 -3.82
C GLU A 339 -1.79 27.26 -3.55
N ALA A 340 -0.50 27.61 -3.56
CA ALA A 340 0.55 26.75 -3.04
C ALA A 340 0.51 26.75 -1.50
N VAL A 341 0.13 25.61 -0.91
CA VAL A 341 -0.09 25.50 0.54
C VAL A 341 1.00 24.73 1.28
N PHE A 342 1.80 23.94 0.56
CA PHE A 342 2.96 23.25 1.12
C PHE A 342 4.06 23.09 0.09
N THR A 343 5.29 23.21 0.55
CA THR A 343 6.51 23.04 -0.23
C THR A 343 7.55 22.34 0.62
N SER A 344 8.13 21.27 0.08
CA SER A 344 9.28 20.60 0.65
C SER A 344 10.31 20.35 -0.45
N ALA A 345 11.59 20.55 -0.13
CA ALA A 345 12.70 20.27 -1.02
C ALA A 345 13.56 19.15 -0.42
N GLY A 346 13.35 17.91 -0.89
CA GLY A 346 14.18 16.71 -0.65
C GLY A 346 14.85 16.59 0.70
N VAL A 347 14.10 16.61 1.80
CA VAL A 347 14.64 17.00 3.12
C VAL A 347 15.90 16.23 3.54
N VAL A 348 16.96 17.00 3.79
CA VAL A 348 18.28 16.54 4.27
C VAL A 348 18.21 16.31 5.78
N GLY A 349 18.23 15.04 6.21
CA GLY A 349 18.10 14.55 7.60
C GLY A 349 17.63 13.08 7.64
N ASP A 350 17.41 12.51 8.84
CA ASP A 350 17.29 11.04 9.09
C ASP A 350 16.10 10.31 8.42
N SER A 351 15.19 10.99 7.72
CA SER A 351 14.20 10.35 6.85
C SER A 351 13.71 11.31 5.76
N TYR A 352 14.37 11.30 4.60
CA TYR A 352 13.93 11.97 3.37
C TYR A 352 12.58 11.44 2.83
N ARG A 353 12.05 10.38 3.45
CA ARG A 353 10.76 9.73 3.13
C ARG A 353 9.57 10.44 3.76
N GLU A 354 9.80 11.41 4.64
CA GLU A 354 8.73 12.12 5.33
C GLU A 354 8.87 13.63 5.15
N HIS A 355 7.97 14.19 4.35
CA HIS A 355 7.82 15.62 4.16
C HIS A 355 6.80 16.14 5.16
N SER A 356 7.30 16.50 6.34
CA SER A 356 6.52 16.99 7.49
C SER A 356 7.19 18.23 8.11
N GLY A 357 6.53 18.86 9.09
CA GLY A 357 7.12 19.99 9.85
C GLY A 357 6.60 21.39 9.50
N ASN A 358 5.77 21.50 8.45
CA ASN A 358 4.99 22.72 8.17
C ASN A 358 3.50 22.45 8.36
N THR A 359 2.74 23.52 8.59
CA THR A 359 1.27 23.48 8.58
C THR A 359 0.75 24.08 7.27
N ILE A 360 -0.38 23.56 6.78
CA ILE A 360 -1.19 24.22 5.76
C ILE A 360 -2.08 25.21 6.48
N THR A 361 -1.94 26.49 6.18
CA THR A 361 -2.84 27.56 6.68
C THR A 361 -3.89 27.84 5.64
N ILE A 362 -5.16 27.68 6.03
CA ILE A 362 -6.29 27.98 5.15
C ILE A 362 -6.57 29.49 5.20
N PRO A 363 -6.67 30.19 4.05
CA PRO A 363 -6.98 31.61 4.05
C PRO A 363 -8.33 31.89 4.73
N SER A 364 -8.45 33.02 5.42
CA SER A 364 -9.69 33.43 6.07
C SER A 364 -10.68 34.11 5.12
N THR A 365 -10.21 34.55 3.95
CA THR A 365 -11.00 35.19 2.89
C THR A 365 -10.57 34.67 1.52
N GLY A 366 -11.41 34.86 0.49
CA GLY A 366 -11.12 34.38 -0.87
C GLY A 366 -11.20 32.87 -1.05
N VAL A 367 -11.79 32.17 -0.08
CA VAL A 367 -12.01 30.72 -0.10
C VAL A 367 -13.49 30.42 -0.30
N VAL A 368 -13.80 29.57 -1.26
CA VAL A 368 -15.16 29.02 -1.43
C VAL A 368 -15.39 27.99 -0.33
N THR A 369 -16.45 28.17 0.45
CA THR A 369 -16.76 27.29 1.59
C THR A 369 -17.93 26.34 1.31
N ASN A 370 -18.03 25.27 2.10
CA ASN A 370 -19.06 24.22 2.03
C ASN A 370 -19.21 23.59 0.64
N THR A 371 -18.14 23.61 -0.15
CA THR A 371 -18.08 23.08 -1.51
C THR A 371 -16.85 22.18 -1.63
N PRO A 372 -16.92 21.05 -2.34
CA PRO A 372 -15.75 20.26 -2.67
C PRO A 372 -14.75 21.08 -3.50
N LEU A 373 -13.55 21.26 -2.96
CA LEU A 373 -12.42 21.90 -3.63
C LEU A 373 -11.34 20.87 -3.96
N ARG A 374 -10.55 21.14 -4.99
CA ARG A 374 -9.48 20.24 -5.42
C ARG A 374 -8.19 20.57 -4.70
N MET A 375 -7.58 19.56 -4.08
CA MET A 375 -6.21 19.59 -3.62
C MET A 375 -5.36 18.70 -4.51
N ARG A 376 -4.14 19.11 -4.84
CA ARG A 376 -3.16 18.31 -5.58
C ARG A 376 -1.89 18.17 -4.78
N VAL A 377 -1.41 16.94 -4.62
CA VAL A 377 -0.10 16.61 -4.05
C VAL A 377 0.78 16.11 -5.20
N ILE A 378 1.97 16.69 -5.36
CA ILE A 378 2.90 16.33 -6.43
C ILE A 378 4.24 16.00 -5.79
N SER A 379 4.84 14.89 -6.19
CA SER A 379 6.19 14.51 -5.84
C SER A 379 6.99 14.19 -7.09
N ASP A 380 8.26 14.60 -7.14
CA ASP A 380 9.20 14.24 -8.21
C ASP A 380 10.63 14.27 -7.67
N TRP A 381 11.58 13.71 -8.43
CA TRP A 381 12.97 13.60 -8.01
C TRP A 381 13.58 14.95 -7.63
N ILE A 382 14.40 14.99 -6.59
CA ILE A 382 14.95 16.24 -6.05
C ILE A 382 15.68 17.09 -7.10
N SER A 383 16.33 16.44 -8.08
CA SER A 383 17.12 17.09 -9.13
C SER A 383 16.34 17.35 -10.42
N SER A 384 15.05 16.98 -10.47
CA SER A 384 14.17 17.31 -11.59
C SER A 384 13.87 18.81 -11.69
N ALA A 385 13.23 19.21 -12.79
CA ALA A 385 12.70 20.55 -12.93
C ALA A 385 11.77 20.91 -11.76
N ALA A 386 11.73 22.20 -11.42
CA ALA A 386 10.88 22.68 -10.33
C ALA A 386 9.40 22.33 -10.59
N ILE A 387 8.77 21.68 -9.61
CA ILE A 387 7.37 21.30 -9.69
C ILE A 387 6.50 22.55 -9.80
N THR A 388 5.67 22.59 -10.85
CA THR A 388 4.64 23.60 -11.05
C THR A 388 3.27 23.04 -10.64
N PRO A 389 2.21 23.86 -10.49
CA PRO A 389 0.88 23.36 -10.13
C PRO A 389 0.25 22.44 -11.18
N CYS A 390 0.65 22.64 -12.44
CA CYS A 390 0.13 21.92 -13.61
C CYS A 390 1.29 21.42 -14.49
N PRO A 391 2.08 20.45 -14.00
CA PRO A 391 3.17 19.91 -14.79
C PRO A 391 2.60 19.08 -15.96
N THR A 392 3.13 19.28 -17.16
CA THR A 392 2.80 18.42 -18.31
C THR A 392 3.50 17.07 -18.21
N THR A 393 4.65 17.03 -17.53
CA THR A 393 5.51 15.86 -17.37
C THR A 393 6.14 15.91 -15.98
N LEU A 394 6.17 14.78 -15.29
CA LEU A 394 7.02 14.53 -14.12
C LEU A 394 8.13 13.59 -14.57
N GLN A 395 9.38 13.84 -14.18
CA GLN A 395 10.49 13.04 -14.72
C GLN A 395 10.42 11.61 -14.20
N TYR A 396 10.20 11.43 -12.90
CA TYR A 396 10.16 10.13 -12.22
C TYR A 396 8.93 9.95 -11.34
N GLY A 397 8.32 11.06 -10.91
CA GLY A 397 7.30 11.04 -9.87
C GLY A 397 5.84 10.98 -10.33
N GLN A 398 4.96 11.32 -9.40
CA GLN A 398 3.51 11.20 -9.53
C GLN A 398 2.79 12.41 -8.92
N ALA A 399 1.63 12.75 -9.49
CA ALA A 399 0.68 13.71 -8.91
C ALA A 399 -0.63 13.01 -8.50
N GLU A 400 -1.14 13.35 -7.33
CA GLU A 400 -2.41 12.84 -6.81
C GLU A 400 -3.39 13.95 -6.47
N ASP A 401 -4.64 13.82 -6.91
CA ASP A 401 -5.71 14.78 -6.61
C ASP A 401 -6.64 14.26 -5.51
N PHE A 402 -6.96 15.11 -4.54
CA PHE A 402 -7.83 14.86 -3.40
C PHE A 402 -8.93 15.92 -3.29
N THR A 403 -9.96 15.60 -2.52
CA THR A 403 -11.06 16.52 -2.21
C THR A 403 -10.86 17.15 -0.84
N VAL A 404 -11.05 18.45 -0.74
CA VAL A 404 -11.11 19.16 0.55
C VAL A 404 -12.42 19.92 0.67
N ILE A 405 -12.98 19.98 1.88
CA ILE A 405 -14.17 20.76 2.20
C ILE A 405 -13.78 21.75 3.28
N ILE A 406 -13.92 23.04 2.97
CA ILE A 406 -13.58 24.12 3.88
C ILE A 406 -14.87 24.74 4.41
N THR A 407 -15.03 24.78 5.73
CA THR A 407 -16.13 25.50 6.37
C THR A 407 -15.68 26.89 6.79
N ASN A 408 -16.63 27.81 6.97
CA ASN A 408 -16.33 29.09 7.60
C ASN A 408 -15.77 28.86 9.01
N ASN A 409 -14.86 29.73 9.46
CA ASN A 409 -14.52 29.77 10.89
C ASN A 409 -15.81 30.08 11.63
N PRO A 410 -16.31 29.19 12.51
CA PRO A 410 -17.44 29.55 13.35
C PRO A 410 -17.07 30.84 14.07
N LEU A 411 -17.96 31.83 14.02
CA LEU A 411 -17.78 33.05 14.81
C LEU A 411 -17.55 32.62 16.25
N ALA A 412 -16.56 33.23 16.93
CA ALA A 412 -16.32 32.94 18.33
C ALA A 412 -17.61 33.20 19.11
N VAL A 413 -18.23 32.15 19.63
CA VAL A 413 -19.41 32.27 20.49
C VAL A 413 -18.91 32.80 21.82
N SER A 414 -19.11 34.09 22.06
CA SER A 414 -18.96 34.67 23.38
C SER A 414 -20.21 34.33 24.18
N VAL A 415 -20.09 33.49 25.20
CA VAL A 415 -21.20 33.27 26.14
C VAL A 415 -21.30 34.52 27.01
N SER A 416 -22.43 35.24 26.95
CA SER A 416 -22.61 36.46 27.73
C SER A 416 -22.87 36.15 29.19
N ASP A 417 -23.66 35.11 29.46
CA ASP A 417 -24.06 34.68 30.80
C ASP A 417 -24.23 33.16 30.85
N VAL A 418 -23.71 32.54 31.91
CA VAL A 418 -24.03 31.17 32.32
C VAL A 418 -24.68 31.26 33.69
N SER A 419 -25.90 30.75 33.84
CA SER A 419 -26.59 30.64 35.11
C SER A 419 -26.95 29.19 35.41
N ALA A 420 -26.95 28.84 36.69
CA ALA A 420 -27.31 27.52 37.16
C ALA A 420 -28.30 27.66 38.32
N ALA A 421 -29.42 26.94 38.26
CA ALA A 421 -30.43 26.92 39.30
C ALA A 421 -30.81 25.47 39.65
N PRO A 422 -31.20 25.17 40.89
CA PRO A 422 -31.75 23.86 41.23
C PRO A 422 -32.99 23.59 40.37
N ALA A 423 -33.01 22.45 39.68
CA ALA A 423 -34.18 22.02 38.93
C ALA A 423 -35.33 21.75 39.90
N ALA A 424 -36.57 21.95 39.44
CA ALA A 424 -37.77 21.82 40.27
C ALA A 424 -37.95 20.44 40.94
N ASN A 425 -37.26 19.41 40.44
CA ASN A 425 -37.26 18.07 41.02
C ASN A 425 -36.34 17.92 42.25
N GLY A 426 -35.49 18.91 42.56
CA GLY A 426 -34.59 18.92 43.73
C GLY A 426 -33.40 17.96 43.63
N ILE A 427 -33.19 17.29 42.50
CA ILE A 427 -32.13 16.28 42.30
C ILE A 427 -31.24 16.59 41.09
N SER A 428 -31.50 17.69 40.39
CA SER A 428 -30.71 18.15 39.24
C SER A 428 -30.51 19.66 39.27
N ILE A 429 -29.60 20.15 38.44
CA ILE A 429 -29.31 21.57 38.25
C ILE A 429 -29.64 21.91 36.80
N ASP A 430 -30.51 22.90 36.61
CA ASP A 430 -30.78 23.49 35.31
C ASP A 430 -29.70 24.52 35.01
N VAL A 431 -28.91 24.27 33.97
CA VAL A 431 -27.90 25.21 33.47
C VAL A 431 -28.47 25.91 32.25
N SER A 432 -28.51 27.24 32.28
CA SER A 432 -28.94 28.10 31.19
C SER A 432 -27.77 28.96 30.72
N TRP A 433 -27.65 29.20 29.43
CA TRP A 433 -26.66 30.13 28.90
C TRP A 433 -27.22 30.94 27.74
N ASN A 434 -26.68 32.16 27.57
CA ASN A 434 -26.97 33.03 26.43
C ASN A 434 -25.69 33.31 25.64
N ALA A 435 -25.75 33.22 24.31
CA ALA A 435 -24.65 33.63 23.43
C ALA A 435 -24.80 35.12 23.05
N ALA A 436 -23.72 35.89 23.19
CA ALA A 436 -23.69 37.32 22.86
C ALA A 436 -23.65 37.60 21.36
N THR A 437 -23.35 36.60 20.53
CA THR A 437 -23.04 36.75 19.10
C THR A 437 -23.69 35.69 18.20
N GLU A 438 -24.66 34.91 18.68
CA GLU A 438 -25.42 34.04 17.78
C GLU A 438 -26.24 34.89 16.80
N LYS A 439 -25.74 35.02 15.57
CA LYS A 439 -26.58 35.35 14.44
C LYS A 439 -27.21 34.03 14.02
N ASP A 440 -28.44 33.84 14.48
CA ASP A 440 -29.31 32.73 14.08
C ASP A 440 -29.43 32.78 12.54
N ILE A 441 -28.60 32.00 11.84
CA ILE A 441 -28.75 31.79 10.41
C ILE A 441 -29.90 30.79 10.33
N ALA A 442 -31.10 31.33 10.14
CA ALA A 442 -32.32 30.58 9.95
C ALA A 442 -32.07 29.30 9.16
N ARG A 443 -32.42 28.17 9.77
CA ARG A 443 -32.55 26.87 9.09
C ARG A 443 -33.34 27.07 7.80
N TYR A 444 -32.68 26.87 6.66
CA TYR A 444 -33.28 26.60 5.36
C TYR A 444 -32.53 25.47 4.69
#